data_AF-A0A212I3I1-F1
#
_entry.id   AF-A0A212I3I1-F1
#
_cell.length_a   1.000
_cell.length_b   1.000
_cell.length_c   1.000
_cell.angle_alpha   90.00
_cell.angle_beta   90.00
_cell.angle_gamma   90.00
#
_symmetry.space_group_name_H-M   'P 1'
#
loop_
_entity.id
_entity.type
_entity.pdbx_description
1 polymer ?
#
loop_
_entity_poly.entity_id
_entity_poly.type
_entity_poly.pdbx_seq_one_letter_code
_entity_poly.pdbx_strand_id
1 'polypeptide(L)'
;MHVLKVLAADVERAFLTVIFNEVLMTTTDFMEEQEVFDLLKKKKTAIWRLRKEHGFPQPVLTYPTRYSRKAVTRWIEEGGINRSI
;
A
#
# COMPACT_ATOMS: atom_id res chain seq x y z
N MET A 1 16.68 7.42 36.27
CA MET A 1 15.74 8.38 35.63
C MET A 1 15.98 8.61 34.13
N HIS A 2 17.18 8.35 33.58
CA HIS A 2 17.48 8.57 32.15
C HIS A 2 16.89 7.49 31.23
N VAL A 3 16.92 6.22 31.65
CA VAL A 3 16.45 5.06 30.85
C VAL A 3 14.93 5.10 30.61
N LEU A 4 14.14 5.45 31.63
CA LEU A 4 12.68 5.58 31.53
C LEU A 4 12.24 6.70 30.56
N LYS A 5 13.01 7.79 30.45
CA LYS A 5 12.71 8.89 29.51
C LYS A 5 12.97 8.48 28.07
N VAL A 6 14.05 7.72 27.82
CA VAL A 6 14.38 7.21 26.48
C VAL A 6 13.31 6.22 26.02
N LEU A 7 12.91 5.30 26.89
CA LEU A 7 11.88 4.31 26.58
C LEU A 7 10.52 4.97 26.24
N ALA A 8 10.14 6.01 26.98
CA ALA A 8 8.90 6.75 26.71
C ALA A 8 8.95 7.46 25.34
N ALA A 9 10.08 8.07 24.98
CA ALA A 9 10.25 8.73 23.69
C ALA A 9 10.23 7.73 22.51
N ASP A 10 10.81 6.54 22.68
CA ASP A 10 10.76 5.49 21.66
C ASP A 10 9.33 4.97 21.43
N VAL A 11 8.55 4.81 22.50
CA VAL A 11 7.14 4.42 22.41
C VAL A 11 6.32 5.50 21.70
N GLU A 12 6.49 6.77 22.08
CA GLU A 12 5.81 7.89 21.44
C GLU A 12 6.15 7.98 19.95
N ARG A 13 7.44 7.82 19.59
CA ARG A 13 7.90 7.82 18.21
C ARG A 13 7.33 6.64 17.40
N ALA A 14 7.29 5.44 17.98
CA ALA A 14 6.69 4.28 17.34
C ALA A 14 5.19 4.51 17.10
N PHE A 15 4.48 5.05 18.09
CA PHE A 15 3.05 5.33 18.00
C PHE A 15 2.74 6.41 16.95
N LEU A 16 3.48 7.52 16.97
CA LEU A 16 3.35 8.59 15.96
C LEU A 16 3.65 8.06 14.56
N THR A 17 4.61 7.15 14.41
CA THR A 17 4.92 6.53 13.11
C THR A 17 3.76 5.68 12.60
N VAL A 18 3.12 4.89 13.47
CA VAL A 18 1.95 4.07 13.08
C VAL A 18 0.79 4.97 12.66
N ILE A 19 0.43 5.97 13.48
CA ILE A 19 -0.68 6.88 13.19
C ILE A 19 -0.41 7.69 11.93
N PHE A 20 0.81 8.22 11.76
CA PHE A 20 1.15 9.00 10.58
C PHE A 20 1.12 8.17 9.30
N ASN A 21 1.58 6.91 9.32
CA ASN A 21 1.46 6.01 8.18
C ASN A 21 -0.02 5.71 7.87
N GLU A 22 -0.85 5.41 8.87
CA GLU A 22 -2.27 5.14 8.69
C GLU A 22 -3.03 6.35 8.12
N VAL A 23 -2.78 7.55 8.65
CA VAL A 23 -3.41 8.80 8.19
C VAL A 23 -2.90 9.21 6.81
N LEU A 24 -1.59 9.11 6.53
CA LEU A 24 -1.08 9.41 5.19
C LEU A 24 -1.59 8.42 4.14
N MET A 25 -1.64 7.12 4.46
CA MET A 25 -2.19 6.10 3.57
C MET A 25 -3.66 6.39 3.23
N THR A 26 -4.44 7.00 4.12
CA THR A 26 -5.84 7.33 3.82
C THR A 26 -6.03 8.68 3.11
N THR A 27 -5.04 9.58 3.17
CA THR A 27 -5.16 10.94 2.63
C THR A 27 -4.66 11.08 1.18
N THR A 28 -3.82 10.15 0.68
CA THR A 28 -3.32 10.20 -0.70
C THR A 28 -4.14 9.34 -1.67
N ASP A 29 -4.58 9.94 -2.77
CA ASP A 29 -5.27 9.24 -3.88
C ASP A 29 -4.37 8.21 -4.60
N PHE A 30 -3.05 8.32 -4.40
CA PHE A 30 -2.04 7.47 -5.01
C PHE A 30 -1.36 6.56 -3.99
N MET A 31 -1.20 5.30 -4.38
CA MET A 31 -0.41 4.28 -3.69
C MET A 31 0.97 4.16 -4.35
N GLU A 32 1.98 3.88 -3.53
CA GLU A 32 3.31 3.51 -4.03
C GLU A 32 3.36 2.05 -4.48
N GLU A 33 4.34 1.70 -5.33
CA GLU A 33 4.53 0.33 -5.79
C GLU A 33 4.72 -0.66 -4.62
N GLN A 34 5.51 -0.27 -3.60
CA GLN A 34 5.75 -1.10 -2.42
C GLN A 34 4.46 -1.30 -1.59
N GLU A 35 3.66 -0.24 -1.44
CA GLU A 35 2.39 -0.31 -0.74
C GLU A 35 1.41 -1.30 -1.39
N VAL A 36 1.35 -1.34 -2.73
CA VAL A 36 0.54 -2.32 -3.47
C VAL A 36 1.03 -3.75 -3.23
N PHE A 37 2.35 -3.96 -3.13
CA PHE A 37 2.94 -5.27 -2.85
C PHE A 37 2.57 -5.75 -1.46
N ASP A 38 2.64 -4.85 -0.49
CA ASP A 38 2.32 -5.15 0.90
C ASP A 38 0.82 -5.35 1.13
N LEU A 39 -0.04 -4.63 0.39
CA LEU A 39 -1.49 -4.81 0.40
C LEU A 39 -1.88 -6.20 -0.13
N LEU A 40 -1.32 -6.61 -1.28
CA LEU A 40 -1.65 -7.89 -1.91
C LEU A 40 -0.86 -9.07 -1.34
N LYS A 41 0.15 -8.81 -0.49
CA LYS A 41 1.14 -9.79 -0.03
C LYS A 41 1.80 -10.54 -1.20
N LYS A 42 2.13 -9.81 -2.27
CA LYS A 42 2.72 -10.35 -3.51
C LYS A 42 3.96 -9.57 -3.93
N LYS A 43 4.92 -10.29 -4.53
CA LYS A 43 6.14 -9.70 -5.11
C LYS A 43 5.84 -9.03 -6.46
N LYS A 44 6.74 -8.14 -6.89
CA LYS A 44 6.68 -7.41 -8.18
C LYS A 44 6.32 -8.26 -9.39
N THR A 45 6.93 -9.44 -9.53
CA THR A 45 6.68 -10.36 -10.65
C THR A 45 5.23 -10.87 -10.68
N ALA A 46 4.61 -11.08 -9.51
CA ALA A 46 3.22 -11.47 -9.44
C ALA A 46 2.29 -10.31 -9.84
N ILE A 47 2.57 -9.08 -9.41
CA ILE A 47 1.82 -7.90 -9.86
C ILE A 47 1.97 -7.69 -11.38
N TRP A 48 3.14 -7.96 -11.94
CA TRP A 48 3.33 -7.95 -13.39
C TRP A 48 2.41 -8.97 -14.09
N ARG A 49 2.30 -10.20 -13.59
CA ARG A 49 1.34 -11.19 -14.12
C ARG A 49 -0.11 -10.74 -13.97
N LEU A 50 -0.49 -10.20 -12.80
CA LEU A 50 -1.83 -9.68 -12.56
C LEU A 50 -2.21 -8.58 -13.58
N ARG A 51 -1.27 -7.71 -13.95
CA ARG A 51 -1.49 -6.68 -14.99
C ARG A 51 -1.65 -7.27 -16.39
N LYS A 52 -0.93 -8.35 -16.69
CA LYS A 52 -0.94 -8.96 -18.03
C LYS A 52 -2.13 -9.91 -18.24
N GLU A 53 -2.52 -10.64 -17.21
CA GLU A 53 -3.42 -11.80 -17.33
C GLU A 53 -4.77 -11.58 -16.61
N HIS A 54 -4.83 -10.75 -15.56
CA HIS A 54 -6.00 -10.64 -14.67
C HIS A 54 -6.57 -9.21 -14.58
N GLY A 55 -6.22 -8.35 -15.53
CA GLY A 55 -6.78 -6.99 -15.64
C GLY A 55 -6.48 -6.10 -14.44
N PHE A 56 -5.40 -6.35 -13.70
CA PHE A 56 -5.00 -5.49 -12.59
C PHE A 56 -4.69 -4.07 -13.09
N PRO A 57 -5.04 -3.01 -12.31
CA PRO A 57 -4.85 -1.63 -12.72
C PRO A 57 -3.41 -1.33 -13.16
N GLN A 58 -3.28 -0.58 -14.25
CA GLN A 58 -1.99 -0.03 -14.67
C GLN A 58 -1.58 1.12 -13.73
N PRO A 59 -0.28 1.33 -13.50
CA PRO A 59 0.18 2.48 -12.75
C PRO A 59 -0.14 3.78 -13.52
N VAL A 60 -0.52 4.82 -12.77
CA VAL A 60 -0.83 6.16 -13.29
C VAL A 60 0.46 6.90 -13.67
N LEU A 61 1.55 6.68 -12.92
CA LEU A 61 2.87 7.26 -13.18
C LEU A 61 3.91 6.14 -13.19
N THR A 62 5.01 6.33 -13.91
CA THR A 62 6.07 5.30 -14.10
C THR A 62 7.41 5.66 -13.46
N TYR A 63 7.61 6.90 -13.00
CA TYR A 63 8.86 7.35 -12.35
C TYR A 63 8.59 8.47 -11.32
N PRO A 64 8.31 8.15 -10.04
CA PRO A 64 8.16 6.81 -9.45
C PRO A 64 6.84 6.13 -9.86
N THR A 65 6.80 4.81 -9.81
CA THR A 65 5.57 4.04 -10.09
C THR A 65 4.50 4.34 -9.05
N ARG A 66 3.36 4.86 -9.48
CA ARG A 66 2.21 5.16 -8.61
C ARG A 66 0.94 4.53 -9.14
N TYR A 67 0.14 3.93 -8.25
CA TYR A 67 -1.16 3.36 -8.58
C TYR A 67 -2.27 4.23 -8.00
N SER A 68 -3.42 4.29 -8.66
CA SER A 68 -4.61 4.90 -8.04
C SER A 68 -5.13 3.96 -6.96
N ARG A 69 -5.22 4.45 -5.72
CA ARG A 69 -5.76 3.67 -4.59
C ARG A 69 -7.16 3.16 -4.91
N LYS A 70 -8.02 4.06 -5.40
CA LYS A 70 -9.39 3.76 -5.82
C LYS A 70 -9.45 2.62 -6.84
N ALA A 71 -8.58 2.63 -7.85
CA ALA A 71 -8.59 1.59 -8.89
C ALA A 71 -8.17 0.23 -8.32
N VAL A 72 -7.14 0.19 -7.46
CA VAL A 72 -6.66 -1.04 -6.83
C VAL A 72 -7.71 -1.61 -5.88
N THR A 73 -8.27 -0.77 -5.00
CA THR A 73 -9.33 -1.18 -4.06
C THR A 73 -10.54 -1.71 -4.82
N ARG A 74 -11.00 -0.99 -5.85
CA ARG A 74 -12.12 -1.43 -6.68
C ARG A 74 -11.86 -2.78 -7.35
N TRP A 75 -10.66 -3.01 -7.88
CA TRP A 75 -10.32 -4.31 -8.48
C TRP A 75 -10.39 -5.45 -7.45
N ILE A 76 -9.97 -5.20 -6.20
CA ILE A 76 -10.09 -6.17 -5.10
C ILE A 76 -11.56 -6.41 -4.75
N GLU A 77 -12.36 -5.35 -4.61
CA GLU A 77 -13.80 -5.41 -4.31
C GLU A 77 -14.59 -6.15 -5.39
N GLU A 78 -14.21 -6.01 -6.67
CA GLU A 78 -14.80 -6.72 -7.80
C GLU A 78 -14.39 -8.20 -7.87
N GLY A 79 -13.65 -8.72 -6.88
CA GLY A 79 -13.25 -10.12 -6.77
C GLY A 79 -11.82 -10.42 -7.22
N GLY A 80 -11.05 -9.40 -7.62
CA GLY A 80 -9.66 -9.51 -8.01
C GLY A 80 -9.44 -10.49 -9.17
N ILE A 81 -8.69 -11.56 -8.92
CA ILE A 81 -8.45 -12.64 -9.90
C ILE A 81 -9.75 -13.38 -10.21
N ASN A 82 -10.64 -13.53 -9.22
CA ASN A 82 -11.89 -14.28 -9.32
C ASN A 82 -13.05 -13.42 -9.80
N ARG A 83 -12.80 -12.21 -10.35
CA ARG A 83 -13.84 -11.49 -11.06
C ARG A 83 -14.43 -12.44 -12.10
N SER A 84 -15.74 -12.67 -12.03
CA SER A 84 -16.45 -13.30 -13.14
C SER A 84 -16.33 -12.34 -14.32
N ILE A 85 -15.41 -12.64 -15.25
CA ILE A 85 -15.31 -11.91 -16.52
C ILE A 85 -16.55 -12.22 -17.34
#